data_AF-A0A2V6YLU8-F1
#
_entry.id   AF-A0A2V6YLU8-F1
#
_cell.length_a   1.000
_cell.length_b   1.000
_cell.length_c   1.000
_cell.angle_alpha   90.00
_cell.angle_beta   90.00
_cell.angle_gamma   90.00
#
_symmetry.space_group_name_H-M   'P 1'
#
loop_
_entity.id
_entity.type
_entity.pdbx_description
1 polymer ?
#
loop_
_entity_poly.entity_id
_entity_poly.type
_entity_poly.pdbx_seq_one_letter_code
_entity_poly.pdbx_strand_id
1 'polypeptide(L)'
;MPGPVTMPGQYDRCGGPSRRLGGDMLERPLPTEEDVRSYIRDRRNWGRWGRNDQVGALNLVTPAKRVAAARLVRNGRAVSLSRPFPKEPGPNNAIPAQHYMRTLPRGKGGFAADYYGIFYHGVASTHIDALCHTWDDEAMWNGRDPKQEITFDGATFGSIEHWADGIITRGVMLDVPRHRSVPCVTQETPVHGWELEAILRARGITLEPGDAVSVYCGREAWQGANPERPYSRPFGPGPLERPGLHVSCLPFLRDHDVSVLVWDMLDHLPIGYDIPWAVHAALFAYGVALLDNALLEPLARACVEEGRDEFMLVIAPLKVVGGTGSPANPIAVF
;
A
#
# COMPACT_ATOMS: atom_id res chain seq x y z
N MET A 1 -9.12 16.67 34.86
CA MET A 1 -8.09 15.63 35.00
C MET A 1 -8.77 14.28 35.12
N PRO A 2 -8.99 13.53 34.03
CA PRO A 2 -9.35 12.12 34.14
C PRO A 2 -8.07 11.28 34.24
N GLY A 3 -8.06 10.33 35.18
CA GLY A 3 -6.92 9.45 35.48
C GLY A 3 -6.68 8.35 34.44
N PRO A 4 -5.58 7.59 34.58
CA PRO A 4 -5.16 6.62 33.58
C PRO A 4 -6.04 5.37 33.61
N VAL A 5 -6.54 4.99 32.44
CA VAL A 5 -7.16 3.69 32.18
C VAL A 5 -6.03 2.68 31.97
N THR A 6 -6.00 1.63 32.79
CA THR A 6 -5.08 0.50 32.66
C THR A 6 -5.49 -0.39 31.49
N MET A 7 -4.55 -0.64 30.58
CA MET A 7 -4.69 -1.50 29.40
C MET A 7 -4.27 -2.95 29.74
N PRO A 8 -4.98 -3.99 29.26
CA PRO A 8 -4.44 -5.34 29.17
C PRO A 8 -3.91 -5.61 27.74
N GLY A 9 -2.66 -6.05 27.64
CA GLY A 9 -2.05 -6.57 26.39
C GLY A 9 -0.88 -5.74 25.87
N GLN A 10 0.24 -5.74 26.61
CA GLN A 10 1.49 -5.13 26.18
C GLN A 10 2.22 -6.11 25.24
N TYR A 11 2.25 -5.82 23.94
CA TYR A 11 3.16 -6.49 23.01
C TYR A 11 4.60 -6.03 23.32
N ASP A 12 5.48 -6.98 23.64
CA ASP A 12 6.88 -6.71 23.98
C ASP A 12 7.64 -6.04 22.82
N ARG A 13 8.71 -5.31 23.17
CA ARG A 13 9.54 -4.51 22.24
C ARG A 13 10.15 -5.37 21.12
N CYS A 14 10.16 -4.85 19.88
CA CYS A 14 10.95 -5.42 18.77
C CYS A 14 12.45 -5.32 19.16
N GLY A 15 13.08 -6.42 19.63
CA GLY A 15 14.52 -6.43 19.96
C GLY A 15 15.08 -7.45 20.98
N GLY A 16 14.35 -8.51 21.35
CA GLY A 16 14.85 -9.58 22.24
C GLY A 16 15.19 -10.89 21.50
N PRO A 17 16.04 -11.78 22.05
CA PRO A 17 16.47 -13.00 21.38
C PRO A 17 15.29 -13.92 21.06
N SER A 18 15.23 -14.33 19.78
CA SER A 18 14.26 -15.27 19.21
C SER A 18 14.06 -16.50 20.10
N ARG A 19 12.83 -16.68 20.62
CA ARG A 19 12.36 -18.00 21.03
C ARG A 19 12.14 -18.80 19.75
N ARG A 20 12.87 -19.91 19.61
CA ARG A 20 12.69 -20.88 18.51
C ARG A 20 11.20 -21.24 18.41
N LEU A 21 10.58 -20.81 17.32
CA LEU A 21 9.24 -21.25 16.92
C LEU A 21 9.35 -22.73 16.56
N GLY A 22 8.66 -23.58 17.31
CA GLY A 22 8.54 -25.00 17.03
C GLY A 22 7.35 -25.27 16.13
N GLY A 23 7.57 -26.08 15.10
CA GLY A 23 6.53 -26.85 14.41
C GLY A 23 6.01 -26.24 13.11
N ASP A 24 6.61 -26.68 11.99
CA ASP A 24 5.99 -26.79 10.65
C ASP A 24 5.83 -25.53 9.77
N MET A 25 6.81 -24.63 9.80
CA MET A 25 7.21 -23.93 8.58
C MET A 25 8.31 -24.77 7.90
N LEU A 26 7.93 -25.76 7.09
CA LEU A 26 8.84 -26.26 6.06
C LEU A 26 9.32 -25.01 5.29
N GLU A 27 10.61 -24.66 5.44
CA GLU A 27 11.22 -23.52 4.75
C GLU A 27 10.95 -23.70 3.26
N ARG A 28 9.97 -22.96 2.73
CA ARG A 28 9.75 -22.91 1.29
C ARG A 28 10.99 -22.24 0.70
N PRO A 29 11.63 -22.85 -0.31
CA PRO A 29 12.80 -22.23 -0.92
C PRO A 29 12.43 -20.84 -1.44
N LEU A 30 13.33 -19.88 -1.26
CA LEU A 30 13.18 -18.57 -1.88
C LEU A 30 13.18 -18.74 -3.40
N PRO A 31 12.40 -17.91 -4.14
CA PRO A 31 12.43 -17.94 -5.59
C PRO A 31 13.85 -17.64 -6.10
N THR A 32 14.23 -18.19 -7.23
CA THR A 32 15.45 -17.77 -7.94
C THR A 32 15.23 -16.44 -8.66
N GLU A 33 16.31 -15.81 -9.13
CA GLU A 33 16.18 -14.62 -9.98
C GLU A 33 15.33 -14.90 -11.24
N GLU A 34 15.53 -16.07 -11.84
CA GLU A 34 14.77 -16.52 -13.02
C GLU A 34 13.27 -16.65 -12.71
N ASP A 35 12.91 -17.22 -11.55
CA ASP A 35 11.52 -17.30 -11.10
C ASP A 35 10.91 -15.89 -10.98
N VAL A 36 11.62 -14.94 -10.36
CA VAL A 36 11.12 -13.57 -10.19
C VAL A 36 10.94 -12.87 -11.54
N ARG A 37 11.90 -13.04 -12.47
CA ARG A 37 11.77 -12.51 -13.84
C ARG A 37 10.55 -13.12 -14.55
N SER A 38 10.32 -14.42 -14.41
CA SER A 38 9.15 -15.10 -14.99
C SER A 38 7.84 -14.59 -14.39
N TYR A 39 7.78 -14.36 -13.07
CA TYR A 39 6.60 -13.76 -12.44
C TYR A 39 6.27 -12.42 -13.08
N ILE A 40 7.28 -11.58 -13.31
CA ILE A 40 7.11 -10.24 -13.85
C ILE A 40 6.82 -10.27 -15.35
N ARG A 41 7.47 -11.11 -16.16
CA ARG A 41 7.39 -11.08 -17.64
C ARG A 41 6.32 -12.00 -18.21
N ASP A 42 6.32 -13.26 -17.81
CA ASP A 42 5.48 -14.29 -18.45
C ASP A 42 4.04 -14.24 -17.95
N ARG A 43 3.81 -13.65 -16.78
CA ARG A 43 2.48 -13.57 -16.13
C ARG A 43 1.82 -12.20 -16.21
N ARG A 44 2.34 -11.27 -17.03
CA ARG A 44 1.79 -9.90 -17.17
C ARG A 44 0.33 -9.89 -17.61
N ASN A 45 -0.39 -8.86 -17.19
CA ASN A 45 -1.75 -8.56 -17.65
C ASN A 45 -1.77 -7.66 -18.89
N TRP A 46 -0.64 -7.46 -19.57
CA TRP A 46 -0.60 -6.62 -20.78
C TRP A 46 -1.54 -7.15 -21.85
N GLY A 47 -2.34 -6.25 -22.42
CA GLY A 47 -3.38 -6.59 -23.40
C GLY A 47 -4.65 -7.24 -22.82
N ARG A 48 -4.68 -7.63 -21.54
CA ARG A 48 -5.85 -8.32 -20.93
C ARG A 48 -7.16 -7.53 -21.08
N TRP A 49 -7.09 -6.21 -20.93
CA TRP A 49 -8.23 -5.29 -21.10
C TRP A 49 -8.13 -4.44 -22.39
N GLY A 50 -7.27 -4.85 -23.33
CA GLY A 50 -6.97 -4.13 -24.55
C GLY A 50 -5.64 -3.36 -24.50
N ARG A 51 -5.06 -3.11 -25.67
CA ARG A 51 -3.71 -2.51 -25.82
C ARG A 51 -3.63 -1.02 -25.43
N ASN A 52 -4.78 -0.36 -25.32
CA ASN A 52 -4.89 1.03 -24.91
C ASN A 52 -5.54 1.18 -23.54
N ASP A 53 -5.65 0.10 -22.77
CA ASP A 53 -6.14 0.15 -21.39
C ASP A 53 -5.20 0.97 -20.51
N GLN A 54 -5.79 1.91 -19.77
CA GLN A 54 -5.13 2.81 -18.82
C GLN A 54 -5.70 2.67 -17.40
N VAL A 55 -6.54 1.65 -17.17
CA VAL A 55 -7.20 1.42 -15.89
C VAL A 55 -6.55 0.27 -15.11
N GLY A 56 -6.02 -0.75 -15.79
CA GLY A 56 -5.31 -1.86 -15.15
C GLY A 56 -6.26 -2.82 -14.42
N ALA A 57 -5.80 -3.41 -13.32
CA ALA A 57 -6.58 -4.38 -12.53
C ALA A 57 -7.86 -3.78 -11.93
N LEU A 58 -7.96 -2.45 -11.85
CA LEU A 58 -9.19 -1.75 -11.47
C LEU A 58 -10.34 -1.93 -12.47
N ASN A 59 -10.09 -2.43 -13.68
CA ASN A 59 -11.16 -2.90 -14.58
C ASN A 59 -12.03 -4.01 -13.96
N LEU A 60 -11.51 -4.73 -12.95
CA LEU A 60 -12.24 -5.75 -12.20
C LEU A 60 -13.20 -5.13 -11.16
N VAL A 61 -13.07 -3.84 -10.83
CA VAL A 61 -13.95 -3.10 -9.92
C VAL A 61 -15.20 -2.63 -10.68
N THR A 62 -16.01 -3.62 -11.06
CA THR A 62 -17.27 -3.40 -11.80
C THR A 62 -18.34 -2.74 -10.93
N PRO A 63 -19.44 -2.21 -11.51
CA PRO A 63 -20.59 -1.74 -10.75
C PRO A 63 -21.15 -2.80 -9.78
N ALA A 64 -21.16 -4.08 -10.19
CA ALA A 64 -21.57 -5.18 -9.31
C ALA A 64 -20.63 -5.36 -8.11
N LYS A 65 -19.31 -5.23 -8.32
CA LYS A 65 -18.31 -5.27 -7.25
C LYS A 65 -18.49 -4.11 -6.26
N ARG A 66 -18.77 -2.90 -6.75
CA ARG A 66 -19.09 -1.73 -5.92
C ARG A 66 -20.31 -1.98 -5.03
N VAL A 67 -21.38 -2.55 -5.59
CA VAL A 67 -22.58 -2.91 -4.84
C VAL A 67 -22.29 -4.00 -3.81
N ALA A 68 -21.50 -5.01 -4.16
CA ALA A 68 -21.10 -6.07 -3.23
C ALA A 68 -20.30 -5.50 -2.05
N ALA A 69 -19.35 -4.60 -2.32
CA ALA A 69 -18.60 -3.90 -1.29
C ALA A 69 -19.51 -3.06 -0.39
N ALA A 70 -20.46 -2.30 -0.95
CA ALA A 70 -21.41 -1.50 -0.17
C ALA A 70 -22.27 -2.35 0.79
N ARG A 71 -22.60 -3.59 0.43
CA ARG A 71 -23.35 -4.52 1.30
C ARG A 71 -22.54 -5.00 2.51
N LEU A 72 -21.23 -4.78 2.54
CA LEU A 72 -20.42 -5.05 3.72
C LEU A 72 -20.64 -4.01 4.82
N VAL A 73 -21.19 -2.83 4.51
CA VAL A 73 -21.46 -1.79 5.51
C VAL A 73 -22.65 -2.19 6.38
N ARG A 74 -22.43 -2.38 7.68
CA ARG A 74 -23.42 -2.83 8.67
C ARG A 74 -23.65 -1.81 9.77
N ASN A 75 -22.60 -1.14 10.24
CA ASN A 75 -22.70 -0.21 11.36
C ASN A 75 -22.21 1.20 11.02
N GLY A 76 -21.61 1.39 9.83
CA GLY A 76 -21.16 2.69 9.34
C GLY A 76 -19.87 3.18 10.00
N ARG A 77 -19.15 2.34 10.74
CA ARG A 77 -17.85 2.68 11.31
C ARG A 77 -16.88 2.95 10.17
N ALA A 78 -16.38 4.17 10.11
CA ALA A 78 -15.36 4.60 9.17
C ALA A 78 -13.97 4.65 9.83
N VAL A 79 -12.96 4.16 9.12
CA VAL A 79 -11.56 4.20 9.54
C VAL A 79 -10.74 4.82 8.42
N SER A 80 -10.17 5.99 8.68
CA SER A 80 -9.20 6.60 7.77
C SER A 80 -7.90 5.79 7.81
N LEU A 81 -7.37 5.48 6.61
CA LEU A 81 -6.06 4.83 6.44
C LEU A 81 -4.99 5.86 6.04
N SER A 82 -5.30 7.15 6.11
CA SER A 82 -4.35 8.21 5.80
C SER A 82 -3.47 8.49 6.99
N ARG A 83 -2.17 8.61 6.73
CA ARG A 83 -1.26 9.32 7.63
C ARG A 83 -1.62 10.81 7.64
N PRO A 84 -1.31 11.54 8.73
CA PRO A 84 -1.40 13.00 8.74
C PRO A 84 -0.59 13.60 7.59
N PHE A 85 -1.07 14.73 7.04
CA PHE A 85 -0.35 15.44 5.99
C PHE A 85 1.07 15.80 6.46
N PRO A 86 2.14 15.36 5.76
CA PRO A 86 3.47 15.28 6.37
C PRO A 86 4.25 16.60 6.23
N LYS A 87 3.90 17.57 7.08
CA LYS A 87 4.50 18.91 7.10
C LYS A 87 5.81 19.01 7.87
N GLU A 88 6.00 18.10 8.82
CA GLU A 88 7.14 18.15 9.75
C GLU A 88 8.34 17.39 9.17
N PRO A 89 9.53 17.99 9.10
CA PRO A 89 10.74 17.27 8.72
C PRO A 89 11.06 16.17 9.74
N GLY A 90 11.58 15.06 9.25
CA GLY A 90 12.00 13.96 10.10
C GLY A 90 12.69 12.85 9.31
N PRO A 91 13.13 11.77 9.99
CA PRO A 91 13.85 10.67 9.34
C PRO A 91 13.11 10.10 8.12
N ASN A 92 11.78 10.02 8.21
CA ASN A 92 10.91 9.51 7.15
C ASN A 92 10.38 10.57 6.19
N ASN A 93 10.71 11.85 6.40
CA ASN A 93 10.16 12.98 5.67
C ASN A 93 11.24 14.01 5.32
N ALA A 94 12.12 13.63 4.40
CA ALA A 94 13.22 14.49 3.95
C ALA A 94 12.73 15.66 3.06
N ILE A 95 11.56 15.54 2.44
CA ILE A 95 10.93 16.56 1.59
C ILE A 95 9.52 16.83 2.14
N PRO A 96 9.40 17.63 3.22
CA PRO A 96 8.11 17.86 3.86
C PRO A 96 7.13 18.60 2.95
N ALA A 97 5.86 18.28 3.11
CA ALA A 97 4.79 18.96 2.43
C ALA A 97 4.67 20.41 2.92
N GLN A 98 4.43 21.32 1.97
CA GLN A 98 4.18 22.73 2.21
C GLN A 98 2.70 22.93 2.52
N HIS A 99 2.41 23.67 3.58
CA HIS A 99 1.07 24.11 3.94
C HIS A 99 1.14 25.55 4.45
N TYR A 100 0.67 26.49 3.64
CA TYR A 100 0.68 27.91 3.98
C TYR A 100 -0.74 28.43 4.09
N MET A 101 -0.98 29.22 5.13
CA MET A 101 -2.30 29.78 5.41
C MET A 101 -2.28 31.29 5.35
N ARG A 102 -3.36 31.87 4.82
CA ARG A 102 -3.62 33.30 4.85
C ARG A 102 -5.05 33.55 5.30
N THR A 103 -5.24 34.61 6.08
CA THR A 103 -6.57 35.15 6.37
C THR A 103 -6.81 36.43 5.57
N LEU A 104 -8.06 36.62 5.14
CA LEU A 104 -8.50 37.84 4.49
C LEU A 104 -9.83 38.32 5.10
N PRO A 105 -9.98 39.62 5.35
CA PRO A 105 -11.25 40.18 5.81
C PRO A 105 -12.30 40.14 4.70
N ARG A 106 -13.57 40.02 5.09
CA ARG A 106 -14.75 40.11 4.22
C ARG A 106 -15.86 40.86 4.98
N GLY A 107 -15.86 42.19 4.86
CA GLY A 107 -16.75 43.05 5.65
C GLY A 107 -16.42 42.98 7.14
N LYS A 108 -17.42 42.68 7.97
CA LYS A 108 -17.24 42.42 9.42
C LYS A 108 -16.74 41.00 9.73
N GLY A 109 -16.60 40.14 8.73
CA GLY A 109 -16.09 38.78 8.86
C GLY A 109 -14.75 38.59 8.14
N GLY A 110 -14.37 37.34 7.88
CA GLY A 110 -13.19 36.98 7.12
C GLY A 110 -13.22 35.53 6.65
N PHE A 111 -12.20 35.12 5.91
CA PHE A 111 -11.99 33.73 5.52
C PHE A 111 -10.51 33.38 5.62
N ALA A 112 -10.22 32.09 5.78
CA ALA A 112 -8.89 31.53 5.63
C ALA A 112 -8.77 30.85 4.27
N ALA A 113 -7.58 30.89 3.68
CA ALA A 113 -7.23 30.19 2.46
C ALA A 113 -5.90 29.46 2.64
N ASP A 114 -5.76 28.34 1.94
CA ASP A 114 -4.64 27.43 2.05
C ASP A 114 -3.93 27.29 0.71
N TYR A 115 -2.61 27.15 0.77
CA TYR A 115 -1.77 26.62 -0.31
C TYR A 115 -1.15 25.32 0.16
N TYR A 116 -1.20 24.29 -0.70
CA TYR A 116 -0.55 23.01 -0.48
C TYR A 116 0.44 22.72 -1.59
N GLY A 117 1.65 22.27 -1.22
CA GLY A 117 2.64 21.69 -2.13
C GLY A 117 3.13 20.38 -1.53
N ILE A 118 3.25 19.32 -2.33
CA ILE A 118 3.60 18.00 -1.79
C ILE A 118 4.44 17.19 -2.77
N PHE A 119 5.42 16.49 -2.22
CA PHE A 119 6.10 15.37 -2.84
C PHE A 119 5.66 14.10 -2.08
N TYR A 120 4.84 13.27 -2.71
CA TYR A 120 4.22 12.13 -2.02
C TYR A 120 4.90 10.78 -2.28
N HIS A 121 5.70 10.66 -3.35
CA HIS A 121 6.47 9.46 -3.76
C HIS A 121 7.66 9.12 -2.86
N GLY A 122 7.46 9.25 -1.54
CA GLY A 122 8.40 8.87 -0.50
C GLY A 122 7.69 8.00 0.54
N VAL A 123 8.19 8.00 1.77
CA VAL A 123 7.61 7.15 2.83
C VAL A 123 6.76 7.90 3.85
N ALA A 124 6.60 9.22 3.71
CA ALA A 124 5.88 10.06 4.67
C ALA A 124 4.36 10.12 4.40
N SER A 125 3.98 10.08 3.13
CA SER A 125 2.62 10.38 2.67
C SER A 125 1.87 9.11 2.33
N THR A 126 0.63 8.97 2.78
CA THR A 126 -0.29 8.00 2.17
C THR A 126 -0.66 8.48 0.78
N HIS A 127 -0.38 7.66 -0.23
CA HIS A 127 -0.63 8.00 -1.63
C HIS A 127 -0.93 6.75 -2.44
N ILE A 128 -1.50 6.94 -3.63
CA ILE A 128 -1.74 5.87 -4.58
C ILE A 128 -0.91 6.12 -5.85
N ASP A 129 -0.24 5.09 -6.33
CA ASP A 129 0.57 5.13 -7.54
C ASP A 129 -0.24 4.73 -8.77
N ALA A 130 -0.17 5.54 -9.81
CA ALA A 130 -0.79 5.27 -11.10
C ALA A 130 0.07 4.33 -11.96
N LEU A 131 -0.51 3.73 -12.99
CA LEU A 131 0.15 2.73 -13.84
C LEU A 131 1.42 3.25 -14.54
N CYS A 132 1.57 4.56 -14.65
CA CYS A 132 2.73 5.22 -15.21
C CYS A 132 3.87 5.50 -14.22
N HIS A 133 3.73 5.13 -12.95
CA HIS A 133 4.69 5.50 -11.91
C HIS A 133 6.04 4.77 -12.04
N THR A 134 6.02 3.45 -12.30
CA THR A 134 7.22 2.60 -12.39
C THR A 134 7.24 1.77 -13.65
N TRP A 135 8.43 1.33 -14.06
CA TRP A 135 8.67 0.47 -15.21
C TRP A 135 9.96 -0.34 -15.03
N ASP A 136 10.10 -1.43 -15.75
CA ASP A 136 11.35 -2.19 -15.84
C ASP A 136 12.14 -1.88 -17.11
N ASP A 137 13.14 -2.70 -17.41
CA ASP A 137 14.00 -2.56 -18.58
C ASP A 137 13.24 -2.71 -19.92
N GLU A 138 12.05 -3.29 -19.92
CA GLU A 138 11.26 -3.49 -21.12
C GLU A 138 10.32 -2.31 -21.39
N ALA A 139 9.42 -1.99 -20.45
CA ALA A 139 8.44 -0.91 -20.63
C ALA A 139 7.59 -0.62 -19.37
N MET A 140 6.85 0.49 -19.42
CA MET A 140 5.74 0.79 -18.50
C MET A 140 4.53 -0.13 -18.77
N TRP A 141 3.46 0.07 -17.98
CA TRP A 141 2.17 -0.57 -18.19
C TRP A 141 1.77 -0.66 -19.67
N ASN A 142 1.39 -1.88 -20.09
CA ASN A 142 0.93 -2.20 -21.45
C ASN A 142 1.99 -1.98 -22.56
N GLY A 143 3.28 -2.06 -22.23
CA GLY A 143 4.37 -2.02 -23.22
C GLY A 143 4.72 -0.60 -23.69
N ARG A 144 4.38 0.41 -22.90
CA ARG A 144 4.63 1.81 -23.25
C ARG A 144 6.06 2.25 -22.94
N ASP A 145 6.62 3.08 -23.80
CA ASP A 145 7.98 3.61 -23.64
C ASP A 145 7.97 4.84 -22.69
N PRO A 146 8.61 4.75 -21.50
CA PRO A 146 8.65 5.87 -20.56
C PRO A 146 9.33 7.13 -21.11
N LYS A 147 10.23 6.99 -22.09
CA LYS A 147 10.89 8.16 -22.72
C LYS A 147 9.93 8.98 -23.58
N GLN A 148 8.82 8.39 -24.00
CA GLN A 148 7.80 9.05 -24.80
C GLN A 148 6.62 9.48 -23.94
N GLU A 149 6.17 8.62 -23.01
CA GLU A 149 4.94 8.86 -22.27
C GLU A 149 5.12 9.81 -21.08
N ILE A 150 6.33 9.90 -20.48
CA ILE A 150 6.60 10.75 -19.31
C ILE A 150 7.23 12.07 -19.74
N THR A 151 6.50 13.16 -19.57
CA THR A 151 6.94 14.53 -19.94
C THR A 151 7.00 15.45 -18.73
N PHE A 152 7.54 16.66 -18.92
CA PHE A 152 7.56 17.69 -17.87
C PHE A 152 6.15 18.11 -17.43
N ASP A 153 5.19 18.14 -18.37
CA ASP A 153 3.82 18.60 -18.13
C ASP A 153 2.88 17.48 -17.63
N GLY A 154 3.39 16.24 -17.55
CA GLY A 154 2.66 15.07 -17.07
C GLY A 154 2.88 13.81 -17.90
N ALA A 155 2.37 12.69 -17.40
CA ALA A 155 2.28 11.44 -18.14
C ALA A 155 1.15 11.50 -19.18
N THR A 156 1.39 10.95 -20.37
CA THR A 156 0.41 10.91 -21.47
C THR A 156 -0.31 9.57 -21.59
N PHE A 157 0.12 8.57 -20.79
CA PHE A 157 -0.54 7.28 -20.68
C PHE A 157 -0.50 6.73 -19.26
N GLY A 158 -1.57 6.09 -18.80
CA GLY A 158 -1.62 5.35 -17.52
C GLY A 158 -1.62 6.24 -16.27
N SER A 159 -2.05 7.49 -16.42
CA SER A 159 -2.07 8.52 -15.38
C SER A 159 -3.29 8.43 -14.45
N ILE A 160 -3.18 9.05 -13.28
CA ILE A 160 -4.09 8.87 -12.13
C ILE A 160 -5.54 9.28 -12.42
N GLU A 161 -5.79 10.19 -13.36
CA GLU A 161 -7.13 10.65 -13.72
C GLU A 161 -8.02 9.54 -14.30
N HIS A 162 -7.44 8.43 -14.76
CA HIS A 162 -8.19 7.26 -15.19
C HIS A 162 -8.93 6.56 -14.03
N TRP A 163 -8.62 6.93 -12.79
CA TRP A 163 -9.31 6.46 -11.57
C TRP A 163 -10.13 7.57 -10.88
N ALA A 164 -10.45 8.66 -11.60
CA ALA A 164 -11.10 9.84 -11.04
C ALA A 164 -12.54 9.62 -10.49
N ASP A 165 -13.22 8.55 -10.91
CA ASP A 165 -14.56 8.18 -10.40
C ASP A 165 -14.51 7.44 -9.05
N GLY A 166 -13.32 7.41 -8.44
CA GLY A 166 -13.05 6.74 -7.18
C GLY A 166 -13.00 5.22 -7.32
N ILE A 167 -12.28 4.61 -6.40
CA ILE A 167 -12.15 3.16 -6.27
C ILE A 167 -13.01 2.76 -5.07
N ILE A 168 -14.07 2.00 -5.33
CA ILE A 168 -14.98 1.48 -4.30
C ILE A 168 -15.01 -0.03 -4.48
N THR A 169 -14.37 -0.78 -3.60
CA THR A 169 -14.29 -2.23 -3.71
C THR A 169 -14.28 -2.90 -2.34
N ARG A 170 -14.35 -4.23 -2.31
CA ARG A 170 -14.16 -4.98 -1.07
C ARG A 170 -12.68 -4.94 -0.69
N GLY A 171 -12.40 -4.45 0.51
CA GLY A 171 -11.10 -4.55 1.15
C GLY A 171 -11.02 -5.78 2.05
N VAL A 172 -9.89 -6.47 2.03
CA VAL A 172 -9.58 -7.62 2.88
C VAL A 172 -8.29 -7.36 3.64
N MET A 173 -8.33 -7.42 4.97
CA MET A 173 -7.18 -7.23 5.85
C MET A 173 -6.42 -8.53 6.10
N LEU A 174 -5.11 -8.51 5.83
CA LEU A 174 -4.16 -9.55 6.18
C LEU A 174 -3.22 -9.00 7.26
N ASP A 175 -3.51 -9.36 8.52
CA ASP A 175 -2.75 -8.93 9.70
C ASP A 175 -1.59 -9.89 9.99
N VAL A 176 -0.41 -9.55 9.49
CA VAL A 176 0.81 -10.37 9.64
C VAL A 176 1.31 -10.40 11.10
N PRO A 177 1.43 -9.27 11.83
CA PRO A 177 1.77 -9.27 13.26
C PRO A 177 0.89 -10.21 14.09
N ARG A 178 -0.44 -10.17 13.89
CA ARG A 178 -1.39 -11.06 14.59
C ARG A 178 -1.20 -12.51 14.21
N HIS A 179 -0.95 -12.80 12.93
CA HIS A 179 -0.68 -14.17 12.46
C HIS A 179 0.59 -14.75 13.08
N ARG A 180 1.67 -13.96 13.11
CA ARG A 180 2.97 -14.36 13.65
C ARG A 180 3.07 -14.27 15.18
N SER A 181 2.09 -13.65 15.85
CA SER A 181 2.17 -13.30 17.27
C SER A 181 3.41 -12.46 17.62
N VAL A 182 3.72 -11.48 16.77
CA VAL A 182 4.83 -10.52 16.94
C VAL A 182 4.32 -9.08 16.86
N PRO A 183 5.03 -8.09 17.40
CA PRO A 183 4.64 -6.68 17.29
C PRO A 183 4.76 -6.10 15.87
N CYS A 184 5.78 -6.53 15.11
CA CYS A 184 6.15 -5.92 13.84
C CYS A 184 6.89 -6.91 12.93
N VAL A 185 6.78 -6.74 11.61
CA VAL A 185 7.65 -7.38 10.61
C VAL A 185 9.05 -6.74 10.70
N THR A 186 10.10 -7.55 10.51
CA THR A 186 11.50 -7.09 10.60
C THR A 186 12.27 -7.33 9.32
N GLN A 187 13.49 -6.81 9.26
CA GLN A 187 14.39 -6.95 8.11
C GLN A 187 14.73 -8.44 7.87
N GLU A 188 14.90 -9.20 8.95
CA GLU A 188 15.31 -10.60 8.94
C GLU A 188 14.16 -11.55 8.63
N THR A 189 12.92 -11.06 8.73
CA THR A 189 11.71 -11.86 8.57
C THR A 189 10.71 -11.16 7.65
N PRO A 190 11.00 -10.98 6.35
CA PRO A 190 10.06 -10.35 5.43
C PRO A 190 8.78 -11.15 5.26
N VAL A 191 7.74 -10.51 4.71
CA VAL A 191 6.44 -11.18 4.43
C VAL A 191 6.51 -11.85 3.07
N HIS A 192 6.10 -13.12 2.99
CA HIS A 192 6.12 -13.87 1.74
C HIS A 192 4.70 -14.22 1.26
N GLY A 193 4.52 -14.41 -0.06
CA GLY A 193 3.20 -14.66 -0.64
C GLY A 193 2.48 -15.88 -0.08
N TRP A 194 3.22 -16.94 0.28
CA TRP A 194 2.62 -18.13 0.90
C TRP A 194 2.11 -17.92 2.32
N GLU A 195 2.61 -16.90 3.02
CA GLU A 195 2.09 -16.49 4.32
C GLU A 195 0.77 -15.75 4.16
N LEU A 196 0.65 -14.90 3.14
CA LEU A 196 -0.63 -14.24 2.81
C LEU A 196 -1.73 -15.27 2.55
N GLU A 197 -1.40 -16.34 1.81
CA GLU A 197 -2.26 -17.50 1.62
C GLU A 197 -2.63 -18.22 2.92
N ALA A 198 -1.66 -18.36 3.84
CA ALA A 198 -1.89 -18.99 5.14
C ALA A 198 -2.84 -18.16 6.00
N ILE A 199 -2.71 -16.83 5.96
CA ILE A 199 -3.63 -15.90 6.65
C ILE A 199 -5.04 -16.06 6.09
N LEU A 200 -5.24 -16.02 4.77
CA LEU A 200 -6.56 -16.23 4.16
C LEU A 200 -7.21 -17.54 4.62
N ARG A 201 -6.46 -18.65 4.58
CA ARG A 201 -6.95 -19.96 5.04
C ARG A 201 -7.31 -19.96 6.51
N ALA A 202 -6.45 -19.40 7.37
CA ALA A 202 -6.69 -19.33 8.82
C ALA A 202 -7.90 -18.47 9.19
N ARG A 203 -8.22 -17.47 8.36
CA ARG A 203 -9.40 -16.60 8.53
C ARG A 203 -10.64 -17.11 7.81
N GLY A 204 -10.53 -18.17 7.00
CA GLY A 204 -11.64 -18.70 6.20
C GLY A 204 -12.11 -17.72 5.13
N ILE A 205 -11.23 -16.85 4.64
CA ILE A 205 -11.55 -15.83 3.64
C ILE A 205 -11.13 -16.32 2.25
N THR A 206 -12.00 -16.13 1.27
CA THR A 206 -11.70 -16.34 -0.15
C THR A 206 -11.70 -14.99 -0.86
N LEU A 207 -10.56 -14.65 -1.46
CA LEU A 207 -10.46 -13.48 -2.32
C LEU A 207 -11.25 -13.70 -3.61
N GLU A 208 -11.75 -12.60 -4.14
CA GLU A 208 -12.46 -12.53 -5.41
C GLU A 208 -11.77 -11.51 -6.31
N PRO A 209 -11.79 -11.69 -7.64
CA PRO A 209 -11.26 -10.71 -8.56
C PRO A 209 -11.79 -9.30 -8.27
N GLY A 210 -10.89 -8.32 -8.31
CA GLY A 210 -11.23 -6.94 -8.01
C GLY A 210 -11.19 -6.57 -6.53
N ASP A 211 -10.86 -7.49 -5.62
CA ASP A 211 -10.63 -7.14 -4.22
C ASP A 211 -9.41 -6.22 -4.06
N ALA A 212 -9.43 -5.41 -3.01
CA ALA A 212 -8.26 -4.73 -2.48
C ALA A 212 -7.71 -5.53 -1.30
N VAL A 213 -6.40 -5.79 -1.28
CA VAL A 213 -5.75 -6.52 -0.19
C VAL A 213 -4.96 -5.53 0.66
N SER A 214 -5.32 -5.43 1.94
CA SER A 214 -4.61 -4.62 2.94
C SER A 214 -3.65 -5.50 3.73
N VAL A 215 -2.35 -5.37 3.51
CA VAL A 215 -1.32 -6.12 4.24
C VAL A 215 -0.72 -5.24 5.33
N TYR A 216 -0.99 -5.60 6.58
CA TYR A 216 -0.44 -4.91 7.74
C TYR A 216 0.78 -5.63 8.26
N CYS A 217 1.87 -4.87 8.39
CA CYS A 217 3.18 -5.33 8.81
C CYS A 217 3.64 -4.70 10.14
N GLY A 218 2.89 -3.75 10.71
CA GLY A 218 3.20 -3.15 12.01
C GLY A 218 4.22 -2.01 11.93
N ARG A 219 4.10 -1.14 10.91
CA ARG A 219 5.07 -0.06 10.70
C ARG A 219 5.24 0.90 11.87
N GLU A 220 4.15 1.27 12.55
CA GLU A 220 4.22 2.18 13.70
C GLU A 220 4.98 1.56 14.86
N ALA A 221 4.75 0.27 15.14
CA ALA A 221 5.48 -0.48 16.15
C ALA A 221 6.98 -0.60 15.81
N TRP A 222 7.31 -0.87 14.54
CA TRP A 222 8.70 -0.90 14.08
C TRP A 222 9.37 0.47 14.24
N GLN A 223 8.71 1.56 13.84
CA GLN A 223 9.26 2.91 13.94
C GLN A 223 9.41 3.36 15.40
N GLY A 224 8.47 3.01 16.27
CA GLY A 224 8.55 3.30 17.71
C GLY A 224 9.73 2.60 18.40
N ALA A 225 10.10 1.40 17.95
CA ALA A 225 11.29 0.70 18.41
C ALA A 225 12.60 1.28 17.82
N ASN A 226 12.52 2.01 16.71
CA ASN A 226 13.67 2.55 15.96
C ASN A 226 13.50 4.05 15.64
N PRO A 227 13.32 4.94 16.63
CA PRO A 227 12.90 6.33 16.39
C PRO A 227 13.87 7.14 15.52
N GLU A 228 15.18 6.91 15.66
CA GLU A 228 16.23 7.60 14.90
C GLU A 228 16.53 6.94 13.55
N ARG A 229 16.04 5.71 13.33
CA ARG A 229 16.24 5.01 12.07
C ARG A 229 15.10 5.39 11.12
N PRO A 230 15.40 5.94 9.94
CA PRO A 230 14.36 6.08 8.92
C PRO A 230 13.91 4.70 8.46
N TYR A 231 12.62 4.57 8.21
CA TYR A 231 12.02 3.39 7.60
C TYR A 231 12.61 3.10 6.22
N SER A 232 12.85 4.14 5.41
CA SER A 232 13.53 4.00 4.12
C SER A 232 14.13 5.35 3.70
N ARG A 233 15.13 5.29 2.81
CA ARG A 233 15.81 6.46 2.23
C ARG A 233 15.77 6.40 0.69
N PRO A 234 14.60 6.54 0.04
CA PRO A 234 14.49 6.37 -1.42
C PRO A 234 15.34 7.37 -2.22
N PHE A 235 15.64 8.54 -1.65
CA PHE A 235 16.44 9.60 -2.30
C PHE A 235 17.70 9.98 -1.50
N GLY A 236 18.12 9.13 -0.57
CA GLY A 236 19.25 9.39 0.33
C GLY A 236 20.49 8.54 0.03
N PRO A 237 21.66 8.92 0.56
CA PRO A 237 22.86 8.09 0.44
C PRO A 237 22.73 6.81 1.28
N GLY A 238 23.34 5.72 0.81
CA GLY A 238 23.41 4.43 1.50
C GLY A 238 22.58 3.32 0.82
N PRO A 239 22.68 2.08 1.34
CA PRO A 239 21.90 0.97 0.82
C PRO A 239 20.40 1.20 1.10
N LEU A 240 19.57 0.88 0.11
CA LEU A 240 18.13 0.93 0.26
C LEU A 240 17.67 -0.33 1.01
N GLU A 241 17.50 -0.19 2.33
CA GLU A 241 17.06 -1.27 3.22
C GLU A 241 15.74 -0.90 3.88
N ARG A 242 14.78 -1.84 3.90
CA ARG A 242 13.56 -1.73 4.69
C ARG A 242 12.88 -3.09 4.88
N PRO A 243 12.22 -3.34 6.02
CA PRO A 243 11.31 -4.47 6.17
C PRO A 243 10.04 -4.25 5.34
N GLY A 244 9.43 -5.35 4.91
CA GLY A 244 8.27 -5.27 4.02
C GLY A 244 7.90 -6.59 3.35
N LEU A 245 7.20 -6.49 2.22
CA LEU A 245 6.80 -7.63 1.41
C LEU A 245 7.93 -8.08 0.48
N HIS A 246 8.27 -9.35 0.54
CA HIS A 246 9.22 -10.00 -0.35
C HIS A 246 8.63 -10.15 -1.77
N VAL A 247 9.50 -10.20 -2.79
CA VAL A 247 9.11 -10.41 -4.21
C VAL A 247 8.29 -11.67 -4.47
N SER A 248 8.33 -12.64 -3.55
CA SER A 248 7.48 -13.84 -3.61
C SER A 248 5.99 -13.56 -3.37
N CYS A 249 5.61 -12.33 -3.05
CA CYS A 249 4.22 -11.88 -3.01
C CYS A 249 3.63 -11.60 -4.41
N LEU A 250 4.44 -11.42 -5.45
CA LEU A 250 3.96 -11.12 -6.80
C LEU A 250 2.96 -12.18 -7.33
N PRO A 251 3.26 -13.50 -7.27
CA PRO A 251 2.31 -14.53 -7.68
C PRO A 251 0.97 -14.44 -6.94
N PHE A 252 0.98 -14.23 -5.63
CA PHE A 252 -0.24 -14.09 -4.82
C PHE A 252 -1.14 -12.97 -5.36
N LEU A 253 -0.58 -11.78 -5.61
CA LEU A 253 -1.34 -10.64 -6.15
C LEU A 253 -1.93 -10.97 -7.53
N ARG A 254 -1.14 -11.66 -8.37
CA ARG A 254 -1.55 -12.04 -9.72
C ARG A 254 -2.61 -13.14 -9.75
N ASP A 255 -2.48 -14.14 -8.90
CA ASP A 255 -3.33 -15.33 -8.83
C ASP A 255 -4.72 -15.01 -8.28
N HIS A 256 -4.80 -14.06 -7.35
CA HIS A 256 -6.07 -13.61 -6.77
C HIS A 256 -6.71 -12.43 -7.50
N ASP A 257 -6.13 -11.97 -8.61
CA ASP A 257 -6.65 -10.83 -9.38
C ASP A 257 -6.91 -9.60 -8.49
N VAL A 258 -5.94 -9.32 -7.61
CA VAL A 258 -5.97 -8.17 -6.71
C VAL A 258 -6.01 -6.89 -7.54
N SER A 259 -6.90 -5.96 -7.18
CA SER A 259 -7.02 -4.67 -7.87
C SER A 259 -6.20 -3.56 -7.22
N VAL A 260 -6.07 -3.61 -5.90
CA VAL A 260 -5.31 -2.65 -5.10
C VAL A 260 -4.53 -3.40 -4.03
N LEU A 261 -3.23 -3.14 -3.95
CA LEU A 261 -2.43 -3.50 -2.78
C LEU A 261 -2.38 -2.28 -1.86
N VAL A 262 -2.87 -2.46 -0.63
CA VAL A 262 -2.84 -1.47 0.43
C VAL A 262 -1.84 -1.95 1.47
N TRP A 263 -0.81 -1.17 1.78
CA TRP A 263 0.24 -1.62 2.68
C TRP A 263 0.82 -0.49 3.54
N ASP A 264 1.19 -0.82 4.77
CA ASP A 264 1.84 0.11 5.69
C ASP A 264 3.38 0.07 5.53
N MET A 265 3.92 -1.13 5.34
CA MET A 265 5.28 -1.40 4.90
C MET A 265 5.28 -1.80 3.42
N LEU A 266 6.18 -1.19 2.67
CA LEU A 266 6.34 -1.34 1.23
C LEU A 266 7.11 -2.65 0.91
N ASP A 267 7.86 -2.71 -0.19
CA ASP A 267 8.70 -3.89 -0.48
C ASP A 267 9.78 -4.08 0.57
N HIS A 268 10.10 -5.34 0.84
CA HIS A 268 11.34 -5.70 1.48
C HIS A 268 12.53 -5.40 0.55
N LEU A 269 13.55 -4.75 1.09
CA LEU A 269 14.80 -4.47 0.38
C LEU A 269 16.01 -4.71 1.30
N PRO A 270 17.15 -5.20 0.78
CA PRO A 270 17.42 -5.54 -0.62
C PRO A 270 16.70 -6.81 -1.07
N ILE A 271 16.37 -6.92 -2.36
CA ILE A 271 15.72 -8.13 -2.90
C ILE A 271 16.67 -9.31 -3.12
N GLY A 272 17.98 -9.06 -3.17
CA GLY A 272 19.00 -10.10 -3.45
C GLY A 272 19.19 -10.45 -4.93
N TYR A 273 18.51 -9.77 -5.85
CA TYR A 273 18.56 -9.96 -7.30
C TYR A 273 18.76 -8.62 -8.03
N ASP A 274 19.24 -8.67 -9.28
CA ASP A 274 19.33 -7.48 -10.14
C ASP A 274 18.01 -7.25 -10.92
N ILE A 275 16.95 -6.98 -10.17
CA ILE A 275 15.60 -6.74 -10.70
C ILE A 275 15.06 -5.44 -10.09
N PRO A 276 14.56 -4.50 -10.90
CA PRO A 276 14.02 -3.26 -10.36
C PRO A 276 12.67 -3.49 -9.66
N TRP A 277 12.35 -2.62 -8.70
CA TRP A 277 11.02 -2.44 -8.10
C TRP A 277 10.41 -3.57 -7.27
N ALA A 278 11.01 -4.74 -7.11
CA ALA A 278 10.52 -5.76 -6.18
C ALA A 278 8.99 -6.06 -6.32
N VAL A 279 8.18 -5.84 -5.29
CA VAL A 279 6.72 -6.02 -5.32
C VAL A 279 6.01 -4.86 -6.03
N HIS A 280 6.59 -3.65 -6.10
CA HIS A 280 6.08 -2.56 -6.93
C HIS A 280 5.97 -2.95 -8.41
N ALA A 281 6.68 -4.00 -8.86
CA ALA A 281 6.49 -4.56 -10.18
C ALA A 281 5.04 -4.99 -10.47
N ALA A 282 4.22 -5.26 -9.44
CA ALA A 282 2.79 -5.54 -9.60
C ALA A 282 2.03 -4.42 -10.33
N LEU A 283 2.48 -3.16 -10.21
CA LEU A 283 1.87 -2.00 -10.86
C LEU A 283 1.98 -2.10 -12.38
N PHE A 284 3.20 -2.19 -12.92
CA PHE A 284 3.40 -2.25 -14.37
C PHE A 284 3.20 -3.66 -14.94
N ALA A 285 3.41 -4.73 -14.18
CA ALA A 285 3.23 -6.10 -14.67
C ALA A 285 1.76 -6.52 -14.67
N TYR A 286 1.03 -6.23 -13.61
CA TYR A 286 -0.32 -6.75 -13.38
C TYR A 286 -1.40 -5.67 -13.39
N GLY A 287 -1.04 -4.39 -13.38
CA GLY A 287 -1.97 -3.28 -13.32
C GLY A 287 -2.56 -3.05 -11.93
N VAL A 288 -1.93 -3.61 -10.89
CA VAL A 288 -2.40 -3.50 -9.49
C VAL A 288 -2.07 -2.11 -8.98
N ALA A 289 -3.07 -1.34 -8.58
CA ALA A 289 -2.82 -0.04 -7.96
C ALA A 289 -2.13 -0.22 -6.60
N LEU A 290 -1.13 0.59 -6.29
CA LEU A 290 -0.41 0.52 -5.02
C LEU A 290 -0.81 1.70 -4.16
N LEU A 291 -1.39 1.43 -2.99
CA LEU A 291 -1.68 2.44 -1.98
C LEU A 291 -0.60 2.38 -0.90
N ASP A 292 0.40 3.23 -1.10
CA ASP A 292 1.63 3.31 -0.34
C ASP A 292 1.45 4.03 1.00
N ASN A 293 2.19 3.54 2.01
CA ASN A 293 2.27 4.12 3.34
C ASN A 293 0.90 4.30 4.02
N ALA A 294 -0.01 3.34 3.86
CA ALA A 294 -1.29 3.37 4.57
C ALA A 294 -1.07 3.27 6.10
N LEU A 295 -1.90 3.97 6.87
CA LEU A 295 -1.95 3.85 8.33
C LEU A 295 -2.90 2.71 8.70
N LEU A 296 -2.37 1.49 8.80
CA LEU A 296 -3.21 0.28 8.95
C LEU A 296 -3.42 -0.19 10.39
N GLU A 297 -2.68 0.33 11.38
CA GLU A 297 -2.89 -0.05 12.80
C GLU A 297 -4.34 0.23 13.27
N PRO A 298 -4.97 1.38 12.98
CA PRO A 298 -6.38 1.61 13.33
C PRO A 298 -7.34 0.64 12.64
N LEU A 299 -7.04 0.23 11.40
CA LEU A 299 -7.83 -0.75 10.67
C LEU A 299 -7.70 -2.15 11.27
N ALA A 300 -6.48 -2.58 11.60
CA ALA A 300 -6.23 -3.85 12.28
C ALA A 300 -7.04 -3.97 13.58
N ARG A 301 -7.03 -2.89 14.38
CA ARG A 301 -7.83 -2.81 15.60
C ARG A 301 -9.33 -2.88 15.31
N ALA A 302 -9.81 -2.15 14.32
CA ALA A 302 -11.20 -2.20 13.91
C ALA A 302 -11.62 -3.61 13.46
N CYS A 303 -10.81 -4.31 12.66
CA CYS A 303 -11.10 -5.69 12.24
C CYS A 303 -11.24 -6.64 13.44
N VAL A 304 -10.42 -6.49 14.48
CA VAL A 304 -10.55 -7.26 15.73
C VAL A 304 -11.85 -6.93 16.45
N GLU A 305 -12.17 -5.65 16.62
CA GLU A 305 -13.38 -5.20 17.31
C GLU A 305 -14.68 -5.58 16.57
N GLU A 306 -14.64 -5.56 15.23
CA GLU A 306 -15.75 -5.94 14.35
C GLU A 306 -15.88 -7.47 14.20
N GLY A 307 -14.85 -8.23 14.60
CA GLY A 307 -14.80 -9.68 14.43
C GLY A 307 -14.72 -10.14 12.96
N ARG A 308 -14.31 -9.26 12.04
CA ARG A 308 -14.25 -9.52 10.59
C ARG A 308 -13.11 -8.72 9.95
N ASP A 309 -12.50 -9.31 8.92
CA ASP A 309 -11.38 -8.70 8.21
C ASP A 309 -11.79 -8.17 6.81
N GLU A 310 -13.10 -8.16 6.50
CA GLU A 310 -13.67 -7.68 5.24
C GLU A 310 -14.46 -6.38 5.44
N PHE A 311 -14.26 -5.38 4.57
CA PHE A 311 -14.89 -4.06 4.65
C PHE A 311 -15.09 -3.45 3.26
N MET A 312 -15.92 -2.41 3.17
CA MET A 312 -15.92 -1.57 1.98
C MET A 312 -14.71 -0.65 2.03
N LEU A 313 -13.88 -0.66 1.00
CA LEU A 313 -12.78 0.28 0.84
C LEU A 313 -13.16 1.36 -0.18
N VAL A 314 -12.96 2.61 0.21
CA VAL A 314 -13.15 3.79 -0.65
C VAL A 314 -11.82 4.52 -0.77
N ILE A 315 -11.32 4.69 -1.99
CA ILE A 315 -10.15 5.51 -2.31
C ILE A 315 -10.58 6.52 -3.37
N ALA A 316 -10.39 7.81 -3.08
CA ALA A 316 -10.67 8.89 -4.03
C ALA A 316 -9.36 9.63 -4.32
N PRO A 317 -8.62 9.27 -5.38
CA PRO A 317 -7.48 10.06 -5.82
C PRO A 317 -7.95 11.43 -6.34
N LEU A 318 -7.09 12.43 -6.24
CA LEU A 318 -7.28 13.70 -6.92
C LEU A 318 -7.25 13.48 -8.44
N LYS A 319 -8.11 14.20 -9.16
CA LYS A 319 -8.14 14.20 -10.62
C LYS A 319 -7.01 15.07 -11.17
N VAL A 320 -5.77 14.57 -11.07
CA VAL A 320 -4.57 15.23 -11.61
C VAL A 320 -4.29 14.68 -12.99
N VAL A 321 -4.66 15.42 -14.04
CA VAL A 321 -4.40 15.00 -15.42
C VAL A 321 -2.89 14.85 -15.63
N GLY A 322 -2.46 13.68 -16.12
CA GLY A 322 -1.06 13.33 -16.29
C GLY A 322 -0.29 13.07 -14.98
N GLY A 323 -0.98 12.95 -13.84
CA GLY A 323 -0.35 12.65 -12.56
C GLY A 323 0.15 11.20 -12.49
N THR A 324 1.34 10.98 -11.94
CA THR A 324 1.89 9.64 -11.69
C THR A 324 1.32 8.97 -10.44
N GLY A 325 0.46 9.66 -9.72
CA GLY A 325 -0.20 9.18 -8.53
C GLY A 325 -1.04 10.29 -7.90
N SER A 326 -1.49 10.07 -6.68
CA SER A 326 -2.16 11.10 -5.90
C SER A 326 -1.99 10.84 -4.40
N PRO A 327 -1.81 11.87 -3.55
CA PRO A 327 -2.12 11.71 -2.15
C PRO A 327 -3.61 11.35 -2.01
N ALA A 328 -3.93 10.49 -1.06
CA ALA A 328 -5.30 10.04 -0.87
C ALA A 328 -5.59 9.88 0.62
N ASN A 329 -6.87 10.01 0.98
CA ASN A 329 -7.40 9.52 2.24
C ASN A 329 -8.29 8.31 1.97
N PRO A 330 -7.72 7.09 1.99
CA PRO A 330 -8.49 5.86 1.90
C PRO A 330 -9.34 5.69 3.16
N ILE A 331 -10.57 5.20 2.99
CA ILE A 331 -11.49 4.98 4.09
C ILE A 331 -12.03 3.55 4.01
N ALA A 332 -11.81 2.78 5.08
CA ALA A 332 -12.49 1.52 5.31
C ALA A 332 -13.83 1.78 6.03
N VAL A 333 -14.90 1.12 5.60
CA VAL A 333 -16.25 1.26 6.16
C VAL A 333 -16.85 -0.10 6.48
N PHE A 334 -17.34 -0.28 7.71
CA PHE A 334 -17.86 -1.55 8.25
C PHE A 334 -19.37 -1.63 8.39
#